data_AF-A0A956E081-F1
#
_entry.id   AF-A0A956E081-F1
#
_cell.length_a   1.000
_cell.length_b   1.000
_cell.length_c   1.000
_cell.angle_alpha   90.00
_cell.angle_beta   90.00
_cell.angle_gamma   90.00
#
_symmetry.space_group_name_H-M   'P 1'
#
loop_
_entity.id
_entity.type
_entity.pdbx_description
1 polymer ?
#
loop_
_entity_poly.entity_id
_entity_poly.type
_entity_poly.pdbx_seq_one_letter_code
_entity_poly.pdbx_strand_id
1 'polypeptide(L)'
;MKLFTKPDAWTGGSYEFALEYCPPSDEALRLALAAIWRDPTVTGCYVHADKEPGDQEVVPPSTLAARRDAIDGRWLGIAILPNGCRVPCSSCIVREEDGSDWLYFGAAMGCLSYCYPVGAFPLDDGGDLSWRPELDRWLRGIAARVYATVPFRLGLVGWIIGGDVCAADLAARGVPQERWEGYLWPESGGLGWYPANQGAPM
;
A
#
# COMPACT_ATOMS: atom_id res chain seq x y z
N MET A 1 1.86 24.45 4.37
CA MET A 1 2.79 23.43 4.88
C MET A 1 3.18 22.56 3.71
N LYS A 2 4.49 22.33 3.48
CA LYS A 2 4.97 21.46 2.40
C LYS A 2 4.61 20.00 2.70
N LEU A 3 4.22 19.24 1.68
CA LEU A 3 3.97 17.80 1.77
C LEU A 3 4.94 17.04 0.87
N PHE A 4 4.95 17.33 -0.43
CA PHE A 4 5.73 16.56 -1.40
C PHE A 4 7.20 16.99 -1.47
N THR A 5 7.47 18.28 -1.26
CA THR A 5 8.82 18.86 -1.43
C THR A 5 9.59 18.98 -0.12
N LYS A 6 9.12 18.31 0.94
CA LYS A 6 9.93 18.15 2.15
C LYS A 6 11.10 17.20 1.85
N PRO A 7 12.29 17.42 2.43
CA PRO A 7 13.47 16.61 2.14
C PRO A 7 13.28 15.10 2.34
N ASP A 8 12.40 14.71 3.24
CA ASP A 8 12.10 13.34 3.66
C ASP A 8 10.71 12.84 3.23
N ALA A 9 10.04 13.59 2.34
CA ALA A 9 8.69 13.25 1.89
C ALA A 9 8.56 11.85 1.28
N TRP A 10 9.64 11.38 0.65
CA TRP A 10 9.67 10.15 -0.14
C TRP A 10 10.85 9.23 0.21
N THR A 11 11.41 9.37 1.41
CA THR A 11 12.53 8.55 1.89
C THR A 11 12.06 7.40 2.77
N GLY A 12 12.89 6.37 2.94
CA GLY A 12 12.62 5.25 3.85
C GLY A 12 11.60 4.22 3.35
N GLY A 13 11.18 4.29 2.08
CA GLY A 13 10.16 3.39 1.52
C GLY A 13 8.74 3.77 1.94
N SER A 14 7.87 2.76 2.00
CA SER A 14 6.44 2.90 2.30
C SER A 14 5.99 1.88 3.33
N TYR A 15 5.05 2.29 4.18
CA TYR A 15 4.18 1.36 4.91
C TYR A 15 2.90 1.20 4.09
N GLU A 16 2.67 0.01 3.58
CA GLU A 16 1.81 -0.23 2.43
C GLU A 16 1.04 -1.54 2.54
N PHE A 17 0.06 -1.68 1.64
CA PHE A 17 -0.39 -3.00 1.23
C PHE A 17 0.11 -3.34 -0.18
N ALA A 18 0.22 -4.63 -0.47
CA ALA A 18 0.37 -5.17 -1.82
C ALA A 18 -0.75 -6.18 -2.10
N LEU A 19 -1.42 -6.08 -3.25
CA LEU A 19 -2.53 -6.95 -3.64
C LEU A 19 -2.19 -7.72 -4.91
N GLU A 20 -2.29 -9.04 -4.84
CA GLU A 20 -1.99 -9.95 -5.95
C GLU A 20 -3.21 -10.28 -6.80
N TYR A 21 -3.07 -10.12 -8.11
CA TYR A 21 -4.01 -10.56 -9.13
C TYR A 21 -3.35 -11.58 -10.06
N CYS A 22 -3.84 -12.82 -10.01
CA CYS A 22 -3.37 -13.91 -10.87
C CYS A 22 -4.58 -14.77 -11.33
N PRO A 23 -4.90 -14.84 -12.63
CA PRO A 23 -4.12 -14.31 -13.75
C PRO A 23 -4.14 -12.76 -13.84
N PRO A 24 -3.23 -12.14 -14.61
CA PRO A 24 -3.16 -10.70 -14.83
C PRO A 24 -4.46 -10.16 -15.41
N SER A 25 -4.82 -8.94 -15.04
CA SER A 25 -6.07 -8.33 -15.50
C SER A 25 -6.03 -6.81 -15.42
N ASP A 26 -5.86 -6.16 -16.58
CA ASP A 26 -5.91 -4.70 -16.71
C ASP A 26 -7.21 -4.11 -16.16
N GLU A 27 -8.34 -4.79 -16.37
CA GLU A 27 -9.63 -4.34 -15.86
C GLU A 27 -9.71 -4.45 -14.33
N ALA A 28 -9.18 -5.53 -13.75
CA ALA A 28 -9.14 -5.68 -12.30
C ALA A 28 -8.25 -4.60 -11.67
N LEU A 29 -7.07 -4.36 -12.22
CA LEU A 29 -6.15 -3.31 -11.77
C LEU A 29 -6.78 -1.92 -11.88
N ARG A 30 -7.49 -1.64 -12.98
CA ARG A 30 -8.20 -0.37 -13.17
C ARG A 30 -9.30 -0.16 -12.12
N LEU A 31 -10.10 -1.19 -11.84
CA LEU A 31 -11.14 -1.15 -10.81
C LEU A 31 -10.55 -0.99 -9.41
N ALA A 32 -9.47 -1.69 -9.12
CA ALA A 32 -8.78 -1.64 -7.84
C ALA A 32 -8.15 -0.27 -7.57
N LEU A 33 -7.41 0.28 -8.53
CA LEU A 33 -6.89 1.66 -8.45
C LEU A 33 -8.02 2.67 -8.25
N ALA A 34 -9.11 2.56 -9.01
CA ALA A 34 -10.24 3.46 -8.86
C ALA A 34 -10.87 3.36 -7.46
N ALA A 35 -10.93 2.17 -6.86
CA ALA A 35 -11.43 1.98 -5.50
C ALA A 35 -10.50 2.62 -4.45
N ILE A 36 -9.18 2.48 -4.59
CA ILE A 36 -8.18 3.13 -3.72
C ILE A 36 -8.33 4.65 -3.77
N TRP A 37 -8.33 5.22 -4.97
CA TRP A 37 -8.35 6.68 -5.16
C TRP A 37 -9.72 7.33 -4.93
N ARG A 38 -10.78 6.53 -4.72
CA ARG A 38 -12.10 6.99 -4.25
C ARG A 38 -12.23 6.95 -2.73
N ASP A 39 -11.23 6.43 -2.02
CA ASP A 39 -11.26 6.38 -0.58
C ASP A 39 -11.36 7.80 0.02
N PRO A 40 -12.28 8.06 0.96
CA PRO A 40 -12.45 9.40 1.54
C PRO A 40 -11.22 9.89 2.31
N THR A 41 -10.30 9.00 2.69
CA THR A 41 -9.05 9.34 3.37
C THR A 41 -7.91 9.63 2.40
N VAL A 42 -8.13 9.58 1.09
CA VAL A 42 -7.09 9.75 0.06
C VAL A 42 -7.46 10.88 -0.90
N THR A 43 -6.48 11.71 -1.24
CA THR A 43 -6.62 12.80 -2.23
C THR A 43 -5.54 12.68 -3.30
N GLY A 44 -5.93 12.79 -4.57
CA GLY A 44 -5.03 12.62 -5.71
C GLY A 44 -5.83 12.41 -7.01
N CYS A 45 -5.21 11.99 -8.11
CA CYS A 45 -3.80 11.58 -8.25
C CYS A 45 -2.90 12.72 -8.72
N TYR A 46 -1.62 12.69 -8.36
CA TYR A 46 -0.56 13.56 -8.87
C TYR A 46 0.57 12.70 -9.48
N VAL A 47 1.46 13.32 -10.26
CA VAL A 47 2.52 12.60 -11.00
C VAL A 47 3.93 13.17 -10.78
N HIS A 48 4.08 14.32 -10.13
CA HIS A 48 5.38 14.92 -9.87
C HIS A 48 5.65 15.00 -8.36
N ALA A 49 6.66 14.26 -7.89
CA ALA A 49 7.08 14.25 -6.49
C ALA A 49 7.84 15.52 -6.07
N ASP A 50 8.41 16.24 -7.05
CA ASP A 50 9.22 17.46 -6.88
C ASP A 50 8.38 18.76 -6.86
N LYS A 51 7.05 18.64 -6.99
CA LYS A 51 6.11 19.76 -6.93
C LYS A 51 5.09 19.55 -5.81
N GLU A 52 4.64 20.61 -5.17
CA GLU A 52 3.57 20.48 -4.18
C GLU A 52 2.23 20.13 -4.86
N PRO A 53 1.31 19.43 -4.17
CA PRO A 53 0.01 19.07 -4.73
C PRO A 53 -0.81 20.26 -5.27
N GLY A 54 -0.68 21.44 -4.63
CA GLY A 54 -1.37 22.65 -5.06
C GLY A 54 -0.85 23.27 -6.37
N ASP A 55 0.33 22.84 -6.81
CA ASP A 55 1.02 23.35 -8.02
C ASP A 55 0.91 22.37 -9.20
N GLN A 56 0.00 21.39 -9.10
CA GLN A 56 -0.17 20.31 -10.08
C GLN A 56 -1.64 20.10 -10.42
N GLU A 57 -1.89 19.66 -11.65
CA GLU A 57 -3.21 19.18 -12.03
C GLU A 57 -3.49 17.81 -11.42
N VAL A 58 -4.72 17.61 -10.98
CA VAL A 58 -5.20 16.32 -10.51
C VAL A 58 -5.48 15.42 -11.71
N VAL A 59 -4.82 14.27 -11.76
CA VAL A 59 -5.01 13.25 -12.80
C VAL A 59 -6.21 12.37 -12.44
N PRO A 60 -7.18 12.18 -13.36
CA PRO A 60 -8.32 11.30 -13.12
C PRO A 60 -7.90 9.84 -12.95
N PRO A 61 -8.42 9.12 -11.93
CA PRO A 61 -8.13 7.70 -11.71
C PRO A 61 -8.44 6.79 -12.90
N SER A 62 -9.40 7.18 -13.75
CA SER A 62 -9.78 6.45 -14.96
C SER A 62 -8.71 6.44 -16.05
N THR A 63 -7.74 7.35 -15.99
CA THR A 63 -6.65 7.48 -16.98
C THR A 63 -5.38 6.74 -16.58
N LEU A 64 -5.33 6.18 -15.37
CA LEU A 64 -4.11 5.62 -14.78
C LEU A 64 -3.68 4.32 -15.49
N ALA A 65 -4.59 3.40 -15.73
CA ALA A 65 -4.29 2.11 -16.37
C ALA A 65 -3.86 2.22 -17.86
N ALA A 66 -4.13 3.36 -18.50
CA ALA A 66 -3.82 3.59 -19.92
C ALA A 66 -2.39 4.15 -20.15
N ARG A 67 -1.68 4.58 -19.09
CA ARG A 67 -0.31 5.09 -19.21
C ARG A 67 0.68 3.94 -19.19
N ARG A 68 1.13 3.48 -20.35
CA ARG A 68 2.18 2.43 -20.49
C ARG A 68 3.54 2.89 -19.97
N ASP A 69 3.76 4.20 -19.98
CA ASP A 69 4.84 4.93 -19.33
C ASP A 69 4.78 4.87 -17.79
N ALA A 70 3.75 4.25 -17.22
CA ALA A 70 3.61 3.98 -15.79
C ALA A 70 3.94 2.53 -15.38
N ILE A 71 4.49 1.71 -16.28
CA ILE A 71 5.33 0.59 -15.85
C ILE A 71 6.59 1.27 -15.29
N ASP A 72 6.75 1.29 -13.96
CA ASP A 72 7.61 2.17 -13.11
C ASP A 72 6.99 3.51 -12.65
N GLY A 73 5.76 3.83 -13.05
CA GLY A 73 5.08 5.08 -12.69
C GLY A 73 4.31 4.99 -11.38
N ARG A 74 4.66 5.87 -10.45
CA ARG A 74 3.90 6.04 -9.19
C ARG A 74 2.82 7.09 -9.37
N TRP A 75 1.60 6.76 -8.94
CA TRP A 75 0.57 7.76 -8.71
C TRP A 75 0.67 8.26 -7.29
N LEU A 76 0.81 9.57 -7.14
CA LEU A 76 1.08 10.21 -5.87
C LEU A 76 -0.19 10.81 -5.31
N GLY A 77 -0.25 10.92 -3.99
CA GLY A 77 -1.42 11.43 -3.30
C GLY A 77 -1.11 11.91 -1.90
N ILE A 78 -2.19 12.29 -1.21
CA ILE A 78 -2.18 12.64 0.19
C ILE A 78 -3.10 11.67 0.91
N ALA A 79 -2.58 10.94 1.88
CA ALA A 79 -3.36 10.15 2.81
C ALA A 79 -3.66 10.94 4.08
N ILE A 80 -4.88 10.83 4.58
CA ILE A 80 -5.31 11.26 5.92
C ILE A 80 -5.29 10.02 6.81
N LEU A 81 -4.30 9.95 7.69
CA LEU A 81 -4.12 8.83 8.61
C LEU A 81 -5.20 8.84 9.70
N PRO A 82 -5.41 7.72 10.43
CA PRO A 82 -6.44 7.64 11.47
C PRO A 82 -6.34 8.70 12.58
N ASN A 83 -5.12 9.15 12.89
CA ASN A 83 -4.86 10.24 13.83
C ASN A 83 -5.12 11.65 13.25
N GLY A 84 -5.59 11.77 12.00
CA GLY A 84 -5.86 13.01 11.30
C GLY A 84 -4.64 13.63 10.60
N CYS A 85 -3.45 13.06 10.75
CA CYS A 85 -2.25 13.55 10.08
C CYS A 85 -2.33 13.35 8.56
N ARG A 86 -1.71 14.28 7.81
CA ARG A 86 -1.64 14.24 6.35
C ARG A 86 -0.23 13.88 5.92
N VAL A 87 -0.10 12.82 5.12
CA VAL A 87 1.21 12.34 4.62
C VAL A 87 1.15 12.08 3.12
N PRO A 88 2.30 12.19 2.42
CA PRO A 88 2.41 11.68 1.05
C PRO A 88 2.10 10.18 1.01
N CYS A 89 1.36 9.76 -0.01
CA CYS A 89 1.11 8.35 -0.30
C CYS A 89 1.32 8.09 -1.79
N SER A 90 1.49 6.83 -2.16
CA SER A 90 1.57 6.43 -3.56
C SER A 90 0.95 5.08 -3.82
N SER A 91 0.52 4.87 -5.06
CA SER A 91 0.24 3.54 -5.61
C SER A 91 1.07 3.27 -6.86
N CYS A 92 1.42 2.02 -7.11
CA CYS A 92 2.02 1.57 -8.37
C CYS A 92 1.60 0.14 -8.69
N ILE A 93 1.79 -0.26 -9.95
CA ILE A 93 1.55 -1.63 -10.41
C ILE A 93 2.90 -2.23 -10.82
N VAL A 94 3.15 -3.46 -10.39
CA VAL A 94 4.25 -4.29 -10.86
C VAL A 94 3.65 -5.50 -11.58
N ARG A 95 4.20 -5.85 -12.74
CA ARG A 95 3.86 -7.09 -13.44
C ARG A 95 5.05 -8.01 -13.38
N GLU A 96 4.88 -9.15 -12.75
CA GLU A 96 5.93 -10.13 -12.53
C GLU A 96 6.07 -11.06 -13.76
N GLU A 97 7.27 -11.63 -13.94
CA GLU A 97 7.57 -12.53 -15.07
C GLU A 97 6.77 -13.83 -15.02
N ASP A 98 6.35 -14.25 -13.82
CA ASP A 98 5.53 -15.43 -13.59
C ASP A 98 4.06 -15.25 -14.05
N GLY A 99 3.71 -14.03 -14.47
CA GLY A 99 2.36 -13.68 -14.88
C GLY A 99 1.45 -13.33 -13.71
N SER A 100 1.96 -12.78 -12.62
CA SER A 100 1.15 -12.15 -11.56
C SER A 100 1.22 -10.62 -11.66
N ASP A 101 0.08 -9.95 -11.45
CA ASP A 101 0.03 -8.49 -11.29
C ASP A 101 -0.05 -8.13 -9.80
N TRP A 102 0.78 -7.20 -9.35
CA TRP A 102 0.78 -6.67 -7.99
C TRP A 102 0.42 -5.19 -7.97
N LEU A 103 -0.55 -4.83 -7.14
CA LEU A 103 -0.96 -3.45 -6.88
C LEU A 103 -0.52 -3.03 -5.48
N TYR A 104 0.32 -2.00 -5.42
CA TYR A 104 0.84 -1.43 -4.17
C TYR A 104 0.11 -0.14 -3.84
N PHE A 105 -0.13 0.11 -2.56
CA PHE A 105 -0.52 1.42 -2.06
C PHE A 105 -0.06 1.61 -0.61
N GLY A 106 0.55 2.75 -0.31
CA GLY A 106 1.01 3.03 1.04
C GLY A 106 1.39 4.48 1.30
N ALA A 107 1.60 4.77 2.58
CA ALA A 107 2.11 6.05 3.06
C ALA A 107 3.64 6.05 3.05
N ALA A 108 4.24 7.17 2.67
CA ALA A 108 5.69 7.32 2.66
C ALA A 108 6.25 7.34 4.09
N MET A 109 7.22 6.47 4.36
CA MET A 109 7.78 6.24 5.70
C MET A 109 8.41 7.49 6.31
N GLY A 110 9.19 8.25 5.53
CA GLY A 110 9.87 9.44 6.05
C GLY A 110 8.91 10.43 6.73
N CYS A 111 7.69 10.57 6.20
CA CYS A 111 6.67 11.44 6.80
C CYS A 111 5.88 10.81 7.95
N LEU A 112 5.86 9.47 8.08
CA LEU A 112 5.17 8.81 9.19
C LEU A 112 5.81 9.14 10.54
N SER A 113 7.12 9.41 10.58
CA SER A 113 7.84 9.82 11.79
C SER A 113 7.34 11.12 12.42
N TYR A 114 6.66 11.98 11.64
CA TYR A 114 6.01 13.19 12.17
C TYR A 114 4.62 12.93 12.76
N CYS A 115 4.06 11.75 12.52
CA CYS A 115 2.68 11.39 12.84
C CYS A 115 2.63 10.32 13.93
N TYR A 116 3.65 9.46 13.98
CA TYR A 116 3.75 8.30 14.84
C TYR A 116 5.18 8.16 15.39
N PRO A 117 5.34 7.55 16.58
CA PRO A 117 6.66 7.25 17.15
C PRO A 117 7.28 6.04 16.46
N VAL A 118 7.62 6.17 15.17
CA VAL A 118 8.10 5.02 14.35
C VAL A 118 9.53 4.57 14.67
N GLY A 119 10.32 5.35 15.42
CA GLY A 119 11.70 5.00 15.79
C GLY A 119 12.62 4.84 14.58
N ALA A 120 13.55 3.88 14.64
CA ALA A 120 14.44 3.50 13.55
C ALA A 120 13.83 2.47 12.58
N PHE A 121 12.52 2.19 12.70
CA PHE A 121 11.83 1.24 11.83
C PHE A 121 12.14 1.56 10.36
N PRO A 122 12.60 0.56 9.59
CA PRO A 122 12.35 -0.88 9.75
C PRO A 122 13.48 -1.65 10.41
N LEU A 123 14.50 -0.97 10.93
CA LEU A 123 15.53 -1.60 11.74
C LEU A 123 14.97 -1.93 13.12
N ASP A 124 15.31 -3.10 13.66
CA ASP A 124 15.01 -3.44 15.04
C ASP A 124 15.90 -2.64 16.00
N ASP A 125 15.35 -1.56 16.56
CA ASP A 125 15.95 -0.76 17.63
C ASP A 125 15.33 -1.06 19.00
N GLY A 126 14.51 -2.11 19.12
CA GLY A 126 13.71 -2.39 20.31
C GLY A 126 12.59 -1.38 20.58
N GLY A 127 12.25 -0.54 19.58
CA GLY A 127 11.22 0.48 19.66
C GLY A 127 9.80 -0.06 19.79
N ASP A 128 8.90 0.78 20.30
CA ASP A 128 7.48 0.44 20.44
C ASP A 128 6.77 0.42 19.08
N LEU A 129 6.17 -0.72 18.74
CA LEU A 129 5.41 -0.93 17.51
C LEU A 129 3.90 -0.70 17.68
N SER A 130 3.47 -0.07 18.77
CA SER A 130 2.06 0.24 19.07
C SER A 130 1.35 1.10 18.01
N TRP A 131 2.11 1.78 17.14
CA TRP A 131 1.58 2.53 15.99
C TRP A 131 1.11 1.61 14.83
N ARG A 132 1.70 0.42 14.67
CA ARG A 132 1.43 -0.49 13.53
C ARG A 132 -0.04 -0.92 13.46
N PRO A 133 -0.69 -1.38 14.55
CA PRO A 133 -2.07 -1.87 14.46
C PRO A 133 -3.08 -0.82 13.97
N GLU A 134 -2.83 0.46 14.20
CA GLU A 134 -3.67 1.54 13.68
C GLU A 134 -3.49 1.73 12.17
N LEU A 135 -2.25 1.76 11.68
CA LEU A 135 -1.96 1.82 10.24
C LEU A 135 -2.41 0.56 9.51
N ASP A 136 -2.21 -0.62 10.09
CA ASP A 136 -2.69 -1.89 9.56
C ASP A 136 -4.21 -1.89 9.40
N ARG A 137 -4.94 -1.35 10.38
CA ARG A 137 -6.41 -1.23 10.31
C ARG A 137 -6.85 -0.28 9.19
N TRP A 138 -6.14 0.83 9.01
CA TRP A 138 -6.42 1.77 7.93
C TRP A 138 -6.18 1.15 6.55
N LEU A 139 -5.00 0.57 6.31
CA LEU A 139 -4.65 -0.08 5.05
C LEU A 139 -5.59 -1.25 4.73
N ARG A 140 -5.87 -2.11 5.71
CA ARG A 140 -6.90 -3.16 5.62
C ARG A 140 -8.27 -2.61 5.24
N GLY A 141 -8.67 -1.47 5.80
CA GLY A 141 -9.96 -0.86 5.48
C GLY A 141 -10.06 -0.48 4.01
N ILE A 142 -8.99 0.08 3.45
CA ILE A 142 -8.90 0.40 2.02
C ILE A 142 -8.90 -0.90 1.20
N ALA A 143 -8.05 -1.87 1.54
CA ALA A 143 -7.96 -3.15 0.86
C ALA A 143 -9.30 -3.93 0.88
N ALA A 144 -10.07 -3.88 1.96
CA ALA A 144 -11.39 -4.48 2.03
C ALA A 144 -12.40 -3.83 1.07
N ARG A 145 -12.33 -2.50 0.88
CA ARG A 145 -13.15 -1.79 -0.13
C ARG A 145 -12.73 -2.14 -1.56
N VAL A 146 -11.43 -2.31 -1.77
CA VAL A 146 -10.89 -2.82 -3.04
C VAL A 146 -11.44 -4.22 -3.30
N TYR A 147 -11.30 -5.15 -2.34
CA TYR A 147 -11.78 -6.53 -2.44
C TYR A 147 -13.27 -6.63 -2.74
N ALA A 148 -14.09 -5.77 -2.11
CA ALA A 148 -15.53 -5.71 -2.37
C ALA A 148 -15.88 -5.20 -3.78
N THR A 149 -14.97 -4.44 -4.41
CA THR A 149 -15.12 -3.94 -5.79
C THR A 149 -14.61 -4.96 -6.80
N VAL A 150 -13.43 -5.51 -6.52
CA VAL A 150 -12.74 -6.50 -7.34
C VAL A 150 -11.90 -7.40 -6.42
N PRO A 151 -12.21 -8.71 -6.33
CA PRO A 151 -11.45 -9.62 -5.50
C PRO A 151 -10.00 -9.79 -5.99
N PHE A 152 -9.06 -9.82 -5.05
CA PHE A 152 -7.66 -10.22 -5.24
C PHE A 152 -7.41 -11.59 -4.59
N ARG A 153 -6.26 -12.21 -4.88
CA ARG A 153 -5.92 -13.55 -4.38
C ARG A 153 -5.16 -13.56 -3.06
N LEU A 154 -4.36 -12.52 -2.84
CA LEU A 154 -3.61 -12.30 -1.62
C LEU A 154 -3.44 -10.80 -1.41
N GLY A 155 -3.55 -10.35 -0.17
CA GLY A 155 -3.06 -9.04 0.23
C GLY A 155 -2.03 -9.16 1.33
N LEU A 156 -1.01 -8.32 1.30
CA LEU A 156 0.03 -8.21 2.33
C LEU A 156 0.02 -6.78 2.88
N VAL A 157 0.39 -6.56 4.14
CA VAL A 157 0.39 -5.26 4.82
C VAL A 157 1.65 -5.10 5.67
N GLY A 158 2.48 -4.10 5.40
CA GLY A 158 3.75 -3.92 6.10
C GLY A 158 4.67 -2.91 5.43
N TRP A 159 5.97 -3.02 5.69
CA TRP A 159 6.99 -2.15 5.10
C TRP A 159 7.65 -2.80 3.91
N ILE A 160 7.74 -2.07 2.79
CA ILE A 160 8.30 -2.51 1.50
C ILE A 160 7.98 -3.99 1.27
N ILE A 161 6.77 -4.24 0.79
CA ILE A 161 6.34 -5.60 0.57
C ILE A 161 7.01 -6.14 -0.69
N GLY A 162 7.95 -7.06 -0.51
CA GLY A 162 8.55 -7.84 -1.61
C GLY A 162 7.64 -9.00 -2.01
N GLY A 163 7.63 -9.36 -3.30
CA GLY A 163 6.89 -10.50 -3.86
C GLY A 163 7.43 -11.88 -3.44
N ASP A 164 8.03 -12.00 -2.26
CA ASP A 164 8.64 -13.23 -1.74
C ASP A 164 7.61 -14.30 -1.37
N VAL A 165 6.33 -13.93 -1.33
CA VAL A 165 5.20 -14.81 -1.02
C VAL A 165 4.04 -14.53 -1.99
N CYS A 166 3.53 -15.57 -2.64
CA CYS A 166 2.34 -15.49 -3.49
C CYS A 166 1.16 -16.30 -2.94
N ALA A 167 -0.03 -16.09 -3.52
CA ALA A 167 -1.25 -16.80 -3.15
C ALA A 167 -1.14 -18.31 -3.37
N ALA A 168 -0.33 -18.75 -4.34
CA ALA A 168 -0.10 -20.17 -4.56
C ALA A 168 0.69 -20.81 -3.40
N ASP A 169 1.66 -20.10 -2.83
CA ASP A 169 2.40 -20.58 -1.65
C ASP A 169 1.48 -20.74 -0.44
N LEU A 170 0.61 -19.75 -0.20
CA LEU A 170 -0.37 -19.80 0.88
C LEU A 170 -1.40 -20.90 0.68
N ALA A 171 -1.86 -21.13 -0.55
CA ALA A 171 -2.77 -22.23 -0.85
C ALA A 171 -2.14 -23.60 -0.56
N ALA A 172 -0.82 -23.74 -0.79
CA ALA A 172 -0.09 -24.98 -0.56
C ALA A 172 0.31 -25.22 0.90
N ARG A 173 0.66 -24.14 1.64
CA ARG A 173 1.31 -24.24 2.96
C ARG A 173 0.49 -23.65 4.10
N GLY A 174 -0.60 -22.93 3.77
CA GLY A 174 -1.34 -22.11 4.71
C GLY A 174 -0.61 -20.81 5.04
N VAL A 175 -1.25 -19.99 5.88
CA VAL A 175 -0.65 -18.75 6.39
C VAL A 175 0.54 -19.09 7.32
N PRO A 176 1.73 -18.52 7.11
CA PRO A 176 2.91 -18.80 7.93
C PRO A 176 2.68 -18.52 9.42
N GLN A 177 3.33 -19.28 10.30
CA GLN A 177 3.26 -19.04 11.75
C GLN A 177 4.05 -17.79 12.17
N GLU A 178 5.21 -17.55 11.55
CA GLU A 178 6.03 -16.35 11.74
C GLU A 178 5.77 -15.38 10.59
N ARG A 179 5.46 -14.12 10.92
CA ARG A 179 5.00 -13.12 9.95
C ARG A 179 5.55 -11.73 10.31
N TRP A 180 6.35 -11.15 9.44
CA TRP A 180 6.84 -9.78 9.56
C TRP A 180 5.83 -8.75 9.03
N GLU A 181 5.06 -9.15 8.03
CA GLU A 181 3.92 -8.46 7.43
C GLU A 181 2.58 -9.13 7.82
N GLY A 182 1.50 -8.37 7.75
CA GLY A 182 0.15 -8.90 7.91
C GLY A 182 -0.40 -9.45 6.60
N TYR A 183 -1.26 -10.46 6.68
CA TYR A 183 -1.85 -11.13 5.53
C TYR A 183 -3.35 -10.92 5.49
N LEU A 184 -3.84 -10.60 4.30
CA LEU A 184 -5.25 -10.52 3.92
C LEU A 184 -5.55 -11.70 3.01
N TRP A 185 -6.23 -12.71 3.54
CA TRP A 185 -6.46 -13.97 2.84
C TRP A 185 -7.94 -14.16 2.51
N PRO A 186 -8.31 -14.39 1.23
CA PRO A 186 -9.68 -14.73 0.87
C PRO A 186 -10.15 -16.03 1.54
N GLU A 187 -11.26 -15.95 2.29
CA GLU A 187 -11.86 -17.07 3.01
C GLU A 187 -13.35 -17.20 2.69
N SER A 188 -13.96 -18.33 3.09
CA SER A 188 -15.41 -18.52 2.99
C SER A 188 -16.15 -17.51 3.85
N GLY A 189 -16.61 -16.41 3.23
CA GLY A 189 -17.38 -15.36 3.90
C GLY A 189 -16.68 -13.99 3.96
N GLY A 190 -15.47 -13.84 3.43
CA GLY A 190 -14.84 -12.53 3.34
C GLY A 190 -13.32 -12.58 3.27
N LEU A 191 -12.70 -11.54 3.83
CA LEU A 191 -11.26 -11.36 3.84
C LEU A 191 -10.74 -11.57 5.27
N GLY A 192 -10.05 -12.69 5.48
CA GLY A 192 -9.35 -13.01 6.72
C GLY A 192 -8.19 -12.05 6.98
N TRP A 193 -7.89 -11.78 8.25
CA TRP A 193 -6.76 -10.93 8.65
C TRP A 193 -5.85 -11.68 9.61
N TYR A 194 -4.59 -11.84 9.21
CA TYR A 194 -3.56 -12.47 10.01
C TYR A 194 -2.45 -11.45 10.25
N PRO A 195 -2.41 -10.79 11.41
CA PRO A 195 -1.45 -9.74 11.68
C PRO A 195 -0.02 -10.28 11.68
N ALA A 196 0.93 -9.38 11.39
CA ALA A 196 2.33 -9.59 11.71
C ALA A 196 2.45 -9.94 13.20
N ASN A 197 3.33 -10.88 13.52
CA ASN A 197 3.65 -11.28 14.89
C ASN A 197 5.15 -11.29 15.17
N GLN A 198 5.94 -10.82 14.22
CA GLN A 198 7.35 -10.50 14.39
C GLN A 198 7.54 -8.97 14.48
N GLY A 199 8.72 -8.56 14.95
CA GLY A 199 9.12 -7.17 15.15
C GLY A 199 9.36 -6.41 13.84
N ALA A 200 10.42 -5.60 13.82
CA ALA A 200 10.85 -4.91 12.61
C ALA A 200 11.44 -5.92 11.59
N PRO A 201 11.28 -5.69 10.27
CA PRO A 201 11.70 -6.65 9.25
C PRO A 201 13.21 -6.66 8.95
N MET A 202 14.00 -5.73 9.50
CA MET A 202 15.45 -5.62 9.26
C MET A 202 16.29 -5.59 10.53
#